data_AF-A0A0C9S0Q6-F1
#
_entry.id   AF-A0A0C9S0Q6-F1
#
_cell.length_a   1.000
_cell.length_b   1.000
_cell.length_c   1.000
_cell.angle_alpha   90.00
_cell.angle_beta   90.00
_cell.angle_gamma   90.00
#
_symmetry.space_group_name_H-M   'P 1'
#
loop_
_entity.id
_entity.type
_entity.pdbx_description
1 polymer ?
#
loop_
_entity_poly.entity_id
_entity_poly.type
_entity_poly.pdbx_seq_one_letter_code
_entity_poly.pdbx_strand_id
1 'polypeptide(L)'
;MANPRERHAVCKLDRYELEDRYLRLLDEAQALKKLSNAQEDKLKCLTTRLMRISASSRPCIAAALTIDSDRMRIEELERENSKLKDRIIVLKTQIVSHKGLKRSPPRRCVHCNLSRPTTCRSEGARTKISTSTNYGGGKNDFQHQNDVRIDKLHQQRQEMISRISKLEDQLMNCQTELQKTKVNENIEYIRMLRQIKQQEEQLASKHSINTSLDEEVRILKQQLDEISSKNGKISAALQAEKNRMTEFDETLSKSMSSQLALREKDEQINDLMNEIKILQQNNNELISLSTKNSEVELENMELRKKISEQQVDNHNLRSAFKNEQTNITALQAVNTQLSRKLHELQKEMDTMTIQLKSFQNKTEKPEKSDERKLVPKFDKTTITSPRNHRGSPDESNYSTKNHEKKVETAVQTESTEIPAEKFCSTERLNAQEEVKKSPLKNQEEQVETMVGANLSRDEILKLLDQAQINVPLESHNAAKMRQFETFSPVHRQRQVVALETLLFGDSGYS
;
A
#
# COMPACT_ATOMS: atom_id res chain seq x y z
N MET A 1 18.82 4.49 8.29
CA MET A 1 20.29 4.46 8.42
C MET A 1 20.79 5.83 8.87
N ALA A 2 21.26 5.98 10.11
CA ALA A 2 21.65 7.28 10.68
C ALA A 2 22.81 7.93 9.91
N ASN A 3 22.80 9.26 9.80
CA ASN A 3 23.77 10.04 9.04
C ASN A 3 25.20 9.81 9.58
N PRO A 4 26.20 9.43 8.76
CA PRO A 4 27.56 9.17 9.23
C PRO A 4 28.22 10.37 9.92
N ARG A 5 27.79 11.61 9.61
CA ARG A 5 28.24 12.82 10.32
C ARG A 5 27.73 12.89 11.77
N GLU A 6 26.51 12.42 12.02
CA GLU A 6 25.92 12.40 13.36
C GLU A 6 26.58 11.35 14.24
N ARG A 7 26.96 10.20 13.66
CA ARG A 7 27.71 9.15 14.36
C ARG A 7 29.05 9.65 14.88
N HIS A 8 29.80 10.39 14.07
CA HIS A 8 31.04 11.01 14.52
C HIS A 8 30.86 12.11 15.58
N ALA A 9 29.72 12.81 15.58
CA ALA A 9 29.41 13.80 16.61
C ALA A 9 29.06 13.14 17.96
N VAL A 10 28.41 11.98 17.94
CA VAL A 10 28.06 11.21 19.15
C VAL A 10 29.30 10.60 19.83
N CYS A 11 30.28 10.12 19.06
CA CYS A 11 31.53 9.57 19.61
C CYS A 11 32.43 10.59 20.32
N LYS A 12 32.16 11.89 20.19
CA LYS A 12 32.92 12.98 20.82
C LYS A 12 32.29 13.48 22.12
N LEU A 13 31.09 13.02 22.45
CA LEU A 13 30.37 13.44 23.66
C LEU A 13 30.88 12.66 24.86
N ASP A 14 31.00 13.34 26.00
CA ASP A 14 31.21 12.67 27.27
C ASP A 14 29.91 12.00 27.75
N ARG A 15 30.01 11.08 28.71
CA ARG A 15 28.90 10.27 29.22
C ARG A 15 27.68 11.12 29.63
N TYR A 16 27.90 12.21 30.34
CA TYR A 16 26.82 13.09 30.81
C TYR A 16 26.13 13.83 29.66
N GLU A 17 26.89 14.28 28.67
CA GLU A 17 26.35 14.96 27.49
C GLU A 17 25.55 13.98 26.62
N LEU A 18 25.97 12.71 26.58
CA LEU A 18 25.26 11.66 25.87
C LEU A 18 23.93 11.30 26.55
N GLU A 19 23.91 11.18 27.88
CA GLU A 19 22.70 10.95 28.68
C GLU A 19 21.70 12.10 28.53
N ASP A 20 22.15 13.36 28.64
CA ASP A 20 21.29 14.53 28.47
C ASP A 20 20.73 14.63 27.05
N ARG A 21 21.55 14.33 26.03
CA ARG A 21 21.10 14.26 24.64
C ARG A 21 20.09 13.13 24.42
N TYR A 22 20.29 11.97 25.06
CA TYR A 22 19.35 10.86 24.99
C TYR A 22 17.99 11.22 25.61
N LEU A 23 17.99 11.86 26.78
CA LEU A 23 16.76 12.29 27.44
C LEU A 23 15.99 13.31 26.62
N ARG A 24 16.67 14.32 26.07
CA ARG A 24 16.03 15.31 25.17
C ARG A 24 15.46 14.66 23.91
N LEU A 25 16.20 13.72 23.31
CA LEU A 25 15.73 13.00 22.12
C LEU A 25 14.53 12.10 22.44
N LEU A 26 14.50 11.51 23.63
CA LEU A 26 13.37 10.70 24.10
C LEU A 26 12.11 11.56 24.27
N ASP A 27 12.24 12.75 24.88
CA ASP A 27 11.13 13.70 25.02
C ASP A 27 10.62 14.19 23.66
N GLU A 28 11.53 14.51 22.73
CA GLU A 28 11.19 14.88 21.36
C GLU A 28 10.46 13.74 20.64
N ALA A 29 10.95 12.50 20.75
CA ALA A 29 10.32 11.33 20.16
C ALA A 29 8.91 11.09 20.73
N GLN A 30 8.71 11.29 22.03
CA GLN A 30 7.40 11.20 22.67
C GLN A 30 6.45 12.32 22.20
N ALA A 31 6.94 13.55 22.06
CA ALA A 31 6.16 14.67 21.54
C ALA A 31 5.74 14.44 20.08
N LEU A 32 6.66 13.97 19.23
CA LEU A 32 6.37 13.62 17.84
C LEU A 32 5.35 12.49 17.74
N LYS A 33 5.45 11.46 18.59
CA LYS A 33 4.46 10.38 18.64
C LYS A 33 3.06 10.89 18.98
N LYS A 34 2.94 11.81 19.96
CA LYS A 34 1.65 12.43 20.31
C LYS A 34 1.07 13.24 19.14
N LEU A 35 1.90 14.04 18.45
CA LEU A 35 1.47 14.81 17.29
C LEU A 35 1.05 13.89 16.13
N SER A 36 1.81 12.85 15.85
CA SER A 36 1.51 11.83 14.83
C SER A 36 0.15 11.19 15.08
N ASN A 37 -0.12 10.75 16.32
CA ASN A 37 -1.40 10.16 16.69
C ASN A 37 -2.57 11.15 16.49
N ALA A 38 -2.39 12.41 16.92
CA ALA A 38 -3.42 13.44 16.75
C ALA A 38 -3.71 13.76 15.26
N GLN A 39 -2.67 13.75 14.42
CA GLN A 39 -2.83 13.90 12.97
C GLN A 39 -3.53 12.70 12.34
N GLU A 40 -3.16 11.48 12.77
CA GLU A 40 -3.79 10.24 12.29
C GLU A 40 -5.28 10.22 12.63
N ASP A 41 -5.67 10.64 13.83
CA ASP A 41 -7.07 10.75 14.23
C ASP A 41 -7.83 11.78 13.39
N LYS A 42 -7.22 12.94 13.11
CA LYS A 42 -7.80 13.94 12.20
C LYS A 42 -8.01 13.37 10.80
N LEU A 43 -7.06 12.58 10.30
CA LEU A 43 -7.12 11.92 9.00
C LEU A 43 -8.23 10.86 8.96
N LYS A 44 -8.39 10.07 10.04
CA LYS A 44 -9.51 9.13 10.21
C LYS A 44 -10.86 9.84 10.21
N CYS A 45 -10.98 10.97 10.92
CA CYS A 45 -12.20 11.78 10.93
C CYS A 45 -12.52 12.36 9.54
N LEU A 46 -11.53 12.90 8.82
CA LEU A 46 -11.72 13.43 7.47
C LEU A 46 -12.10 12.34 6.48
N THR A 47 -11.44 11.18 6.54
CA THR A 47 -11.75 10.01 5.71
C THR A 47 -13.17 9.54 5.95
N THR A 48 -13.59 9.42 7.22
CA THR A 48 -14.95 9.05 7.59
C THR A 48 -15.97 10.10 7.09
N ARG A 49 -15.64 11.39 7.18
CA ARG A 49 -16.49 12.47 6.69
C ARG A 49 -16.61 12.44 5.16
N LEU A 50 -15.52 12.22 4.43
CA LEU A 50 -15.51 12.06 2.98
C LEU A 50 -16.36 10.86 2.56
N MET A 51 -16.18 9.71 3.22
CA MET A 51 -17.02 8.53 2.98
C MET A 51 -18.51 8.80 3.20
N ARG A 52 -18.87 9.58 4.23
CA ARG A 52 -20.27 9.98 4.45
C ARG A 52 -20.78 10.93 3.37
N ILE A 53 -19.95 11.87 2.91
CA ILE A 53 -20.31 12.79 1.81
C ILE A 53 -20.49 12.02 0.50
N SER A 54 -19.62 11.05 0.20
CA SER A 54 -19.72 10.22 -1.00
C SER A 54 -20.85 9.19 -0.93
N ALA A 55 -21.17 8.68 0.26
CA ALA A 55 -22.29 7.75 0.48
C ALA A 55 -23.65 8.46 0.60
N SER A 56 -23.67 9.76 0.94
CA SER A 56 -24.89 10.55 0.86
C SER A 56 -25.19 10.87 -0.60
N SER A 57 -26.14 10.15 -1.19
CA SER A 57 -26.70 10.34 -2.55
C SER A 57 -27.45 11.68 -2.74
N ARG A 58 -27.04 12.75 -2.06
CA ARG A 58 -27.46 14.11 -2.40
C ARG A 58 -26.22 14.82 -2.94
N PRO A 59 -25.94 14.70 -4.26
CA PRO A 59 -25.05 15.64 -4.90
C PRO A 59 -25.60 17.02 -4.58
N CYS A 60 -24.74 17.97 -4.22
CA CYS A 60 -25.13 19.36 -4.31
C CYS A 60 -25.37 19.61 -5.80
N ILE A 61 -26.63 19.49 -6.24
CA ILE A 61 -27.06 19.47 -7.65
C ILE A 61 -26.49 20.68 -8.40
N ALA A 62 -26.31 21.81 -7.71
CA ALA A 62 -25.68 23.01 -8.24
C ALA A 62 -24.21 22.83 -8.66
N ALA A 63 -23.41 22.08 -7.91
CA ALA A 63 -21.99 21.87 -8.21
C ALA A 63 -21.78 20.84 -9.33
N ALA A 64 -22.60 19.79 -9.39
CA ALA A 64 -22.53 18.80 -10.45
C ALA A 64 -23.04 19.35 -11.79
N LEU A 65 -24.13 20.12 -11.79
CA LEU A 65 -24.66 20.76 -13.00
C LEU A 65 -23.74 21.83 -13.57
N THR A 66 -23.07 22.60 -12.71
CA THR A 66 -22.10 23.62 -13.15
C THR A 66 -20.89 22.97 -13.81
N ILE A 67 -20.32 21.92 -13.21
CA ILE A 67 -19.19 21.17 -13.78
C ILE A 67 -19.54 20.56 -15.15
N ASP A 68 -20.72 19.95 -15.29
CA ASP A 68 -21.15 19.38 -16.58
C ASP A 68 -21.46 20.47 -17.64
N SER A 69 -22.02 21.61 -17.22
CA SER A 69 -22.27 22.74 -18.12
C SER A 69 -20.97 23.40 -18.61
N ASP A 70 -19.97 23.53 -17.72
CA ASP A 70 -18.65 24.06 -18.06
C ASP A 70 -17.90 23.09 -18.97
N ARG A 71 -18.04 21.78 -18.74
CA ARG A 71 -17.47 20.75 -19.62
C ARG A 71 -18.02 20.85 -21.04
N MET A 72 -19.35 20.96 -21.20
CA MET A 72 -19.95 21.14 -22.53
C MET A 72 -19.53 22.46 -23.19
N ARG A 73 -19.36 23.53 -22.41
CA ARG A 73 -18.88 24.82 -22.92
C ARG A 73 -17.44 24.75 -23.41
N ILE A 74 -16.58 24.01 -22.71
CA ILE A 74 -15.19 23.78 -23.12
C ILE A 74 -15.15 22.98 -24.43
N GLU A 75 -15.93 21.90 -24.56
CA GLU A 75 -15.99 21.09 -25.78
C GLU A 75 -16.47 21.91 -27.01
N GLU A 76 -17.41 22.84 -26.83
CA GLU A 76 -17.83 23.76 -27.90
C GLU A 76 -16.71 24.71 -28.31
N LEU A 77 -16.06 25.36 -27.33
CA LEU A 77 -14.97 26.29 -27.57
C LEU A 77 -13.79 25.60 -28.25
N GLU A 78 -13.47 24.35 -27.91
CA GLU A 78 -12.43 23.56 -28.57
C GLU A 78 -12.76 23.29 -30.05
N ARG A 79 -14.05 23.05 -30.36
CA ARG A 79 -14.51 22.84 -31.74
C ARG A 79 -14.44 24.12 -32.56
N GLU A 80 -14.84 25.25 -31.99
CA GLU A 80 -14.69 26.57 -32.63
C GLU A 80 -13.23 26.94 -32.84
N ASN A 81 -12.37 26.69 -31.84
CA ASN A 81 -10.94 26.96 -31.93
C ASN A 81 -10.28 26.10 -33.02
N SER A 82 -10.71 24.84 -33.18
CA SER A 82 -10.27 23.98 -34.28
C SER A 82 -10.69 24.54 -35.64
N LYS A 83 -11.95 24.98 -35.80
CA LYS A 83 -12.43 25.64 -37.03
C LYS A 83 -11.64 26.93 -37.35
N LEU A 84 -11.32 27.73 -36.34
CA LEU A 84 -10.52 28.95 -36.51
C LEU A 84 -9.07 28.61 -36.90
N LYS A 85 -8.47 27.58 -36.31
CA LYS A 85 -7.14 27.08 -36.71
C LYS A 85 -7.13 26.64 -38.17
N ASP A 86 -8.13 25.89 -38.63
CA ASP A 86 -8.25 25.47 -40.03
C ASP A 86 -8.37 26.69 -40.96
N ARG A 87 -9.18 27.69 -40.58
CA ARG A 87 -9.32 28.94 -41.35
C ARG A 87 -8.02 29.74 -41.40
N ILE A 88 -7.26 29.78 -40.32
CA ILE A 88 -5.92 30.39 -40.28
C ILE A 88 -4.96 29.64 -41.20
N ILE A 89 -5.00 28.31 -41.24
CA ILE A 89 -4.17 27.50 -42.15
C ILE A 89 -4.51 27.82 -43.61
N VAL A 90 -5.80 27.90 -43.97
CA VAL A 90 -6.24 28.28 -45.32
C VAL A 90 -5.78 29.70 -45.68
N LEU A 91 -5.98 30.68 -44.78
CA LEU A 91 -5.55 32.06 -45.01
C LEU A 91 -4.02 32.18 -45.12
N LYS A 92 -3.25 31.46 -44.29
CA LYS A 92 -1.79 31.38 -44.40
C LYS A 92 -1.39 30.79 -45.75
N THR A 93 -2.05 29.74 -46.21
CA THR A 93 -1.81 29.12 -47.51
C THR A 93 -2.10 30.09 -48.66
N GLN A 94 -3.21 30.83 -48.59
CA GLN A 94 -3.56 31.88 -49.56
C GLN A 94 -2.53 33.03 -49.57
N ILE A 95 -2.08 33.49 -48.41
CA ILE A 95 -1.05 34.54 -48.30
C ILE A 95 0.30 34.06 -48.86
N VAL A 96 0.69 32.82 -48.60
CA VAL A 96 1.92 32.23 -49.15
C VAL A 96 1.81 32.09 -50.68
N SER A 97 0.64 31.70 -51.18
CA SER A 97 0.35 31.61 -52.62
C SER A 97 0.42 32.98 -53.32
N HIS A 98 0.01 34.06 -52.64
CA HIS A 98 0.07 35.43 -53.17
C HIS A 98 1.44 36.11 -53.02
N LYS A 99 2.36 35.60 -52.18
CA LYS A 99 3.72 36.16 -52.00
C LYS A 99 4.73 35.79 -53.09
N GLY A 100 4.34 34.96 -54.07
CA GLY A 100 5.20 34.53 -55.19
C GLY A 100 5.34 35.51 -56.37
N LEU A 101 4.61 36.63 -56.40
CA LEU A 101 4.64 37.59 -57.52
C LEU A 101 5.22 38.95 -57.08
N LYS A 102 6.53 39.13 -57.29
CA LYS A 102 7.19 40.44 -57.30
C LYS A 102 7.17 41.03 -58.72
N ARG A 103 6.77 42.30 -58.88
CA ARG A 103 7.46 43.30 -59.75
C ARG A 103 6.93 44.75 -59.63
N SER A 104 7.76 45.61 -59.01
CA SER A 104 8.13 47.00 -59.39
C SER A 104 7.19 48.21 -59.03
N PRO A 105 7.66 49.50 -59.00
CA PRO A 105 8.18 50.19 -57.80
C PRO A 105 7.66 51.68 -57.68
N PRO A 106 8.27 52.62 -56.90
CA PRO A 106 7.56 53.49 -55.94
C PRO A 106 7.23 54.92 -56.46
N ARG A 107 6.18 55.56 -55.93
CA ARG A 107 6.03 57.02 -56.02
C ARG A 107 6.07 57.67 -54.64
N ARG A 108 7.13 58.46 -54.45
CA ARG A 108 7.17 59.62 -53.54
C ARG A 108 6.01 60.56 -53.87
N CYS A 109 5.38 61.13 -52.86
CA CYS A 109 4.77 62.45 -52.97
C CYS A 109 5.10 63.24 -51.70
N VAL A 110 6.01 64.19 -51.88
CA VAL A 110 6.45 65.19 -50.91
C VAL A 110 5.72 66.48 -51.28
N HIS A 111 5.10 67.12 -50.28
CA HIS A 111 4.71 68.54 -50.21
C HIS A 111 3.84 69.14 -51.32
N CYS A 112 2.68 69.66 -50.92
CA CYS A 112 2.03 70.79 -51.57
C CYS A 112 1.75 71.88 -50.52
N ASN A 113 2.76 72.72 -50.27
CA ASN A 113 2.55 74.09 -49.80
C ASN A 113 2.61 74.97 -51.04
N LEU A 114 1.54 75.70 -51.36
CA LEU A 114 1.63 76.81 -52.31
C LEU A 114 0.90 78.03 -51.77
N SER A 115 1.70 79.05 -51.49
CA SER A 115 1.32 80.42 -51.19
C SER A 115 0.76 81.15 -52.43
N ARG A 116 -0.14 82.12 -52.15
CA ARG A 116 -0.51 83.34 -52.92
C ARG A 116 0.66 84.01 -53.70
N PRO A 117 0.49 85.14 -54.47
CA PRO A 117 -0.70 85.84 -55.02
C PRO A 117 -0.52 86.42 -56.46
N THR A 118 -1.59 86.74 -57.20
CA THR A 118 -1.56 87.64 -58.39
C THR A 118 -2.84 88.48 -58.45
N THR A 119 -2.81 89.79 -58.17
CA THR A 119 -2.67 90.93 -59.10
C THR A 119 -3.76 91.04 -60.18
N CYS A 120 -4.74 91.93 -59.97
CA CYS A 120 -5.46 92.60 -61.06
C CYS A 120 -5.47 94.10 -60.79
N ARG A 121 -4.65 94.80 -61.58
CA ARG A 121 -4.71 96.24 -61.86
C ARG A 121 -5.66 96.45 -63.06
N SER A 122 -5.93 97.74 -63.32
CA SER A 122 -6.45 98.33 -64.58
C SER A 122 -7.99 98.37 -64.71
N GLU A 123 -8.65 99.44 -65.16
CA GLU A 123 -8.24 100.69 -65.82
C GLU A 123 -9.15 101.87 -65.42
N GLY A 124 -8.56 103.07 -65.39
CA GLY A 124 -9.30 104.33 -65.32
C GLY A 124 -9.62 104.82 -66.73
N ALA A 125 -10.90 105.08 -66.99
CA ALA A 125 -11.34 105.83 -68.17
C ALA A 125 -11.87 107.20 -67.72
N ARG A 126 -11.08 108.24 -68.04
CA ARG A 126 -11.49 109.64 -67.99
C ARG A 126 -12.52 109.88 -69.10
N THR A 127 -13.75 110.22 -68.77
CA THR A 127 -14.67 110.88 -69.72
C THR A 127 -14.67 112.38 -69.47
N LYS A 128 -14.41 113.09 -70.58
CA LYS A 128 -14.16 114.52 -70.69
C LYS A 128 -15.44 115.31 -70.44
N ILE A 129 -15.34 116.32 -69.59
CA ILE A 129 -16.33 117.38 -69.44
C ILE A 129 -16.29 118.20 -70.74
N SER A 130 -17.40 118.22 -71.48
CA SER A 130 -17.60 119.08 -72.64
C SER A 130 -18.34 120.33 -72.19
N THR A 131 -17.62 121.44 -72.13
CA THR A 131 -18.12 122.79 -71.85
C THR A 131 -18.46 123.44 -73.19
N SER A 132 -19.73 123.77 -73.44
CA SER A 132 -20.10 124.65 -74.54
C SER A 132 -21.06 125.73 -74.05
N THR A 133 -20.48 126.90 -73.81
CA THR A 133 -21.13 128.20 -73.73
C THR A 133 -21.61 128.60 -75.13
N ASN A 134 -22.87 128.98 -75.29
CA ASN A 134 -23.29 129.84 -76.39
C ASN A 134 -24.39 130.80 -75.90
N TYR A 135 -24.06 132.09 -76.04
CA TYR A 135 -24.94 133.24 -75.85
C TYR A 135 -25.86 133.41 -77.06
N GLY A 136 -27.06 133.94 -76.81
CA GLY A 136 -28.05 134.33 -77.83
C GLY A 136 -29.43 134.05 -77.28
N GLY A 137 -30.10 135.01 -76.63
CA GLY A 137 -30.62 136.20 -77.29
C GLY A 137 -32.13 136.01 -77.44
N GLY A 138 -32.88 136.23 -76.35
CA GLY A 138 -34.33 136.14 -76.35
C GLY A 138 -34.90 136.66 -75.05
N LYS A 139 -35.61 137.79 -75.14
CA LYS A 139 -36.24 138.49 -74.02
C LYS A 139 -37.38 137.62 -73.44
N ASN A 140 -37.36 137.49 -72.11
CA ASN A 140 -38.52 137.31 -71.23
C ASN A 140 -39.20 135.92 -71.05
N ASP A 141 -38.54 134.79 -71.39
CA ASP A 141 -39.00 133.44 -70.98
C ASP A 141 -37.87 132.48 -70.50
N PHE A 142 -36.61 132.94 -70.47
CA PHE A 142 -35.45 132.12 -70.09
C PHE A 142 -35.25 131.91 -68.58
N GLN A 143 -35.85 132.75 -67.73
CA GLN A 143 -35.66 132.65 -66.28
C GLN A 143 -36.34 131.38 -65.74
N HIS A 144 -37.64 131.18 -66.04
CA HIS A 144 -38.38 129.98 -65.64
C HIS A 144 -37.81 128.69 -66.22
N GLN A 145 -37.30 128.69 -67.45
CA GLN A 145 -36.70 127.48 -68.03
C GLN A 145 -35.36 127.11 -67.37
N ASN A 146 -34.56 128.10 -66.97
CA ASN A 146 -33.35 127.87 -66.19
C ASN A 146 -33.66 127.45 -64.75
N ASP A 147 -34.68 128.05 -64.11
CA ASP A 147 -35.11 127.68 -62.75
C ASP A 147 -35.60 126.22 -62.71
N VAL A 148 -36.46 125.81 -63.65
CA VAL A 148 -36.92 124.40 -63.77
C VAL A 148 -35.76 123.44 -64.05
N ARG A 149 -34.74 123.87 -64.81
CA ARG A 149 -33.53 123.07 -65.05
C ARG A 149 -32.66 122.97 -63.81
N ILE A 150 -32.52 124.06 -63.06
CA ILE A 150 -31.81 124.13 -61.78
C ILE A 150 -32.50 123.20 -60.76
N ASP A 151 -33.83 123.23 -60.67
CA ASP A 151 -34.60 122.34 -59.79
C ASP A 151 -34.44 120.86 -60.16
N LYS A 152 -34.48 120.52 -61.45
CA LYS A 152 -34.20 119.14 -61.92
C LYS A 152 -32.79 118.69 -61.59
N LEU A 153 -31.79 119.56 -61.75
CA LEU A 153 -30.40 119.26 -61.36
C LEU A 153 -30.26 119.16 -59.84
N HIS A 154 -30.99 119.96 -59.06
CA HIS A 154 -31.04 119.85 -57.60
C HIS A 154 -31.67 118.53 -57.15
N GLN A 155 -32.78 118.11 -57.77
CA GLN A 155 -33.41 116.82 -57.49
C GLN A 155 -32.46 115.67 -57.83
N GLN A 156 -31.83 115.68 -59.01
CA GLN A 156 -30.84 114.68 -59.39
C GLN A 156 -29.65 114.65 -58.42
N ARG A 157 -29.16 115.82 -57.99
CA ARG A 157 -28.09 115.92 -56.98
C ARG A 157 -28.55 115.30 -55.65
N GLN A 158 -29.76 115.57 -55.21
CA GLN A 158 -30.31 115.02 -53.97
C GLN A 158 -30.51 113.50 -54.07
N GLU A 159 -30.97 113.00 -55.22
CA GLU A 159 -31.08 111.57 -55.51
C GLU A 159 -29.71 110.88 -55.50
N MET A 160 -28.69 111.49 -56.11
CA MET A 160 -27.31 110.98 -56.06
C MET A 160 -26.75 110.99 -54.64
N ILE A 161 -26.96 112.05 -53.87
CA ILE A 161 -26.55 112.11 -52.44
C ILE A 161 -27.24 110.99 -51.65
N SER A 162 -28.55 110.81 -51.83
CA SER A 162 -29.31 109.73 -51.18
C SER A 162 -28.82 108.34 -51.60
N ARG A 163 -28.40 108.19 -52.85
CA ARG A 163 -27.82 106.94 -53.36
C ARG A 163 -26.43 106.68 -52.81
N ILE A 164 -25.57 107.70 -52.70
CA ILE A 164 -24.25 107.59 -52.08
C ILE A 164 -24.40 107.19 -50.61
N SER A 165 -25.27 107.86 -49.85
CA SER A 165 -25.55 107.50 -48.46
C SER A 165 -26.05 106.06 -48.33
N LYS A 166 -26.97 105.60 -49.18
CA LYS A 166 -27.39 104.18 -49.19
C LYS A 166 -26.25 103.21 -49.52
N LEU A 167 -25.35 103.58 -50.44
CA LEU A 167 -24.20 102.74 -50.79
C LEU A 167 -23.14 102.71 -49.68
N GLU A 168 -22.92 103.84 -49.00
CA GLU A 168 -22.08 103.93 -47.81
C GLU A 168 -22.63 103.06 -46.67
N ASP A 169 -23.93 103.13 -46.40
CA ASP A 169 -24.60 102.26 -45.43
C ASP A 169 -24.49 100.78 -45.81
N GLN A 170 -24.67 100.44 -47.09
CA GLN A 170 -24.51 99.06 -47.59
C GLN A 170 -23.08 98.56 -47.44
N LEU A 171 -22.07 99.40 -47.74
CA LEU A 171 -20.66 99.06 -47.57
C LEU A 171 -20.31 98.87 -46.09
N MET A 172 -20.78 99.75 -45.21
CA MET A 172 -20.61 99.62 -43.77
C MET A 172 -21.26 98.33 -43.25
N ASN A 173 -22.48 98.02 -43.68
CA ASN A 173 -23.14 96.78 -43.30
C ASN A 173 -22.37 95.55 -43.81
N CYS A 174 -21.93 95.54 -45.07
CA CYS A 174 -21.11 94.44 -45.62
C CYS A 174 -19.80 94.26 -44.82
N GLN A 175 -19.16 95.35 -44.43
CA GLN A 175 -17.92 95.31 -43.65
C GLN A 175 -18.18 94.80 -42.22
N THR A 176 -19.27 95.21 -41.57
CA THR A 176 -19.64 94.71 -40.24
C THR A 176 -20.00 93.23 -40.27
N GLU A 177 -20.73 92.75 -41.27
CA GLU A 177 -21.05 91.32 -41.41
C GLU A 177 -19.79 90.48 -41.70
N LEU A 178 -18.86 90.99 -42.50
CA LEU A 178 -17.56 90.34 -42.69
C LEU A 178 -16.73 90.28 -41.40
N GLN A 179 -16.81 91.30 -40.53
CA GLN A 179 -16.15 91.26 -39.23
C GLN A 179 -16.84 90.26 -38.27
N LYS A 180 -18.17 90.25 -38.22
CA LYS A 180 -18.93 89.30 -37.39
C LYS A 180 -18.64 87.85 -37.77
N THR A 181 -18.63 87.54 -39.06
CA THR A 181 -18.29 86.19 -39.57
C THR A 181 -16.88 85.78 -39.17
N LYS A 182 -15.87 86.65 -39.35
CA LYS A 182 -14.49 86.37 -38.89
C LYS A 182 -14.38 86.16 -37.39
N VAL A 183 -15.08 86.99 -36.59
CA VAL A 183 -15.08 86.82 -35.13
C VAL A 183 -15.74 85.49 -34.76
N ASN A 184 -16.84 85.13 -35.40
CA ASN A 184 -17.50 83.85 -35.18
C ASN A 184 -16.62 82.66 -35.57
N GLU A 185 -15.95 82.70 -36.72
CA GLU A 185 -14.97 81.69 -37.15
C GLU A 185 -13.82 81.56 -36.14
N ASN A 186 -13.29 82.67 -35.61
CA ASN A 186 -12.26 82.65 -34.58
C ASN A 186 -12.76 82.05 -33.26
N ILE A 187 -14.01 82.32 -32.87
CA ILE A 187 -14.63 81.72 -31.68
C ILE A 187 -14.74 80.19 -31.86
N GLU A 188 -15.22 79.73 -33.02
CA GLU A 188 -15.32 78.30 -33.33
C GLU A 188 -13.93 77.64 -33.40
N TYR A 189 -12.95 78.30 -34.00
CA TYR A 189 -11.57 77.84 -34.04
C TYR A 189 -10.97 77.65 -32.63
N ILE A 190 -11.16 78.64 -31.74
CA ILE A 190 -10.71 78.53 -30.35
C ILE A 190 -11.45 77.41 -29.61
N ARG A 191 -12.76 77.25 -29.85
CA ARG A 191 -13.54 76.16 -29.25
C ARG A 191 -13.01 74.80 -29.67
N MET A 192 -12.77 74.62 -30.98
CA MET A 192 -12.21 73.39 -31.54
C MET A 192 -10.81 73.11 -30.96
N LEU A 193 -9.93 74.12 -30.89
CA LEU A 193 -8.60 73.97 -30.30
C LEU A 193 -8.65 73.53 -28.84
N ARG A 194 -9.56 74.09 -28.03
CA ARG A 194 -9.75 73.67 -26.63
C ARG A 194 -10.21 72.22 -26.54
N GLN A 195 -11.13 71.81 -27.42
CA GLN A 195 -11.60 70.42 -27.46
C GLN A 195 -10.47 69.46 -27.85
N ILE A 196 -9.67 69.79 -28.87
CA ILE A 196 -8.50 69.00 -29.28
C ILE A 196 -7.53 68.85 -28.10
N LYS A 197 -7.17 69.97 -27.44
CA LYS A 197 -6.27 69.93 -26.29
C LYS A 197 -6.79 69.06 -25.15
N GLN A 198 -8.10 69.15 -24.84
CA GLN A 198 -8.72 68.30 -23.82
C GLN A 198 -8.65 66.82 -24.20
N GLN A 199 -8.87 66.48 -25.47
CA GLN A 199 -8.74 65.11 -25.96
C GLN A 199 -7.29 64.61 -25.93
N GLU A 200 -6.31 65.46 -26.24
CA GLU A 200 -4.88 65.14 -26.14
C GLU A 200 -4.47 64.84 -24.69
N GLU A 201 -4.91 65.64 -23.72
CA GLU A 201 -4.66 65.39 -22.29
C GLU A 201 -5.33 64.08 -21.81
N GLN A 202 -6.55 63.79 -22.27
CA GLN A 202 -7.22 62.52 -22.00
C GLN A 202 -6.50 61.32 -22.63
N LEU A 203 -5.94 61.47 -23.83
CA LEU A 203 -5.15 60.43 -24.47
C LEU A 203 -3.82 60.21 -23.73
N ALA A 204 -3.16 61.28 -23.30
CA ALA A 204 -1.91 61.20 -22.54
C ALA A 204 -2.11 60.51 -21.18
N SER A 205 -3.18 60.84 -20.45
CA SER A 205 -3.51 60.17 -19.18
C SER A 205 -3.83 58.68 -19.37
N LYS A 206 -4.66 58.33 -20.37
CA LYS A 206 -4.93 56.93 -20.72
C LYS A 206 -3.68 56.18 -21.16
N HIS A 207 -2.79 56.84 -21.91
CA HIS A 207 -1.51 56.26 -22.31
C HIS A 207 -0.63 55.96 -21.09
N SER A 208 -0.51 56.90 -20.14
CA SER A 208 0.23 56.68 -18.89
C SER A 208 -0.34 55.51 -18.07
N ILE A 209 -1.66 55.37 -18.00
CA ILE A 209 -2.30 54.24 -17.30
C ILE A 209 -1.98 52.93 -18.02
N ASN A 210 -2.11 52.88 -19.34
CA ASN A 210 -1.78 51.69 -20.13
C ASN A 210 -0.31 51.28 -19.94
N THR A 211 0.63 52.24 -19.94
CA THR A 211 2.05 51.93 -19.69
C THR A 211 2.29 51.35 -18.30
N SER A 212 1.53 51.79 -17.28
CA SER A 212 1.61 51.22 -15.94
C SER A 212 1.03 49.81 -15.88
N LEU A 213 -0.09 49.56 -16.57
CA LEU A 213 -0.71 48.23 -16.64
C LEU A 213 0.17 47.25 -17.42
N ASP A 214 0.80 47.69 -18.51
CA ASP A 214 1.73 46.86 -19.28
C ASP A 214 2.94 46.42 -18.43
N GLU A 215 3.44 47.31 -17.57
CA GLU A 215 4.51 47.00 -16.63
C GLU A 215 4.05 46.01 -15.54
N GLU A 216 2.85 46.18 -14.98
CA GLU A 216 2.27 45.23 -14.03
C GLU A 216 2.08 43.84 -14.66
N VAL A 217 1.56 43.77 -15.89
CA VAL A 217 1.43 42.52 -16.64
C VAL A 217 2.79 41.87 -16.87
N ARG A 218 3.84 42.65 -17.15
CA ARG A 218 5.21 42.15 -17.31
C ARG A 218 5.73 41.53 -16.01
N ILE A 219 5.53 42.20 -14.88
CA ILE A 219 5.94 41.72 -13.55
C ILE A 219 5.19 40.42 -13.21
N LEU A 220 3.87 40.38 -13.39
CA LEU A 220 3.06 39.20 -13.11
C LEU A 220 3.45 37.99 -13.97
N LYS A 221 3.77 38.20 -15.26
CA LYS A 221 4.30 37.15 -16.13
C LYS A 221 5.62 36.59 -15.61
N GLN A 222 6.55 37.46 -15.21
CA GLN A 222 7.82 37.04 -14.64
C GLN A 222 7.64 36.22 -13.36
N GLN A 223 6.73 36.63 -12.47
CA GLN A 223 6.41 35.89 -11.25
C GLN A 223 5.78 34.53 -11.56
N LEU A 224 4.88 34.46 -12.55
CA LEU A 224 4.28 33.20 -13.00
C LEU A 224 5.34 32.23 -13.53
N ASP A 225 6.28 32.71 -14.34
CA ASP A 225 7.38 31.90 -14.86
C ASP A 225 8.32 31.40 -13.74
N GLU A 226 8.62 32.25 -12.76
CA GLU A 226 9.42 31.87 -11.60
C GLU A 226 8.73 30.81 -10.74
N ILE A 227 7.43 30.99 -10.44
CA ILE A 227 6.63 30.03 -9.69
C ILE A 227 6.53 28.71 -10.47
N SER A 228 6.29 28.76 -11.78
CA SER A 228 6.23 27.57 -12.65
C SER A 228 7.57 26.82 -12.62
N SER A 229 8.69 27.52 -12.72
CA SER A 229 10.03 26.92 -12.61
C SER A 229 10.28 26.27 -11.24
N LYS A 230 9.90 26.95 -10.14
CA LYS A 230 9.99 26.40 -8.78
C LYS A 230 9.12 25.16 -8.62
N ASN A 231 7.89 25.20 -9.13
CA ASN A 231 6.97 24.06 -9.07
C ASN A 231 7.51 22.86 -9.86
N GLY A 232 8.11 23.10 -11.04
CA GLY A 232 8.80 22.07 -11.81
C GLY A 232 9.95 21.41 -11.03
N LYS A 233 10.77 22.21 -10.33
CA LYS A 233 11.85 21.70 -9.47
C LYS A 233 11.33 20.88 -8.29
N ILE A 234 10.28 21.35 -7.62
CA ILE A 234 9.63 20.63 -6.50
C ILE A 234 9.03 19.31 -7.00
N SER A 235 8.36 19.32 -8.15
CA SER A 235 7.80 18.13 -8.77
C SER A 235 8.88 17.10 -9.13
N ALA A 236 10.00 17.55 -9.71
CA ALA A 236 11.15 16.68 -10.00
C ALA A 236 11.79 16.10 -8.73
N ALA A 237 11.95 16.91 -7.68
CA ALA A 237 12.46 16.45 -6.39
C ALA A 237 11.52 15.44 -5.72
N LEU A 238 10.20 15.69 -5.76
CA LEU A 238 9.19 14.77 -5.27
C LEU A 238 9.23 13.43 -6.02
N GLN A 239 9.39 13.46 -7.34
CA GLN A 239 9.52 12.25 -8.14
C GLN A 239 10.81 11.49 -7.81
N ALA A 240 11.92 12.19 -7.59
CA ALA A 240 13.18 11.57 -7.17
C ALA A 240 13.05 10.88 -5.81
N GLU A 241 12.40 11.51 -4.83
CA GLU A 241 12.16 10.90 -3.51
C GLU A 241 11.19 9.71 -3.59
N LYS A 242 10.17 9.75 -4.46
CA LYS A 242 9.32 8.57 -4.73
C LYS A 242 10.13 7.39 -5.28
N ASN A 243 11.00 7.65 -6.25
CA ASN A 243 11.87 6.60 -6.82
C ASN A 243 12.82 6.04 -5.74
N ARG A 244 13.40 6.91 -4.91
CA ARG A 244 14.25 6.49 -3.79
C ARG A 244 13.49 5.64 -2.76
N MET A 245 12.23 5.98 -2.47
CA MET A 245 11.39 5.15 -1.60
C MET A 245 11.18 3.76 -2.20
N THR A 246 10.89 3.66 -3.50
CA THR A 246 10.72 2.36 -4.16
C THR A 246 12.00 1.53 -4.16
N GLU A 247 13.17 2.16 -4.31
CA GLU A 247 14.47 1.48 -4.18
C GLU A 247 14.67 0.94 -2.75
N PHE A 248 14.34 1.74 -1.73
CA PHE A 248 14.42 1.28 -0.34
C PHE A 248 13.48 0.11 -0.07
N ASP A 249 12.24 0.16 -0.53
CA ASP A 249 11.28 -0.94 -0.39
C ASP A 249 11.80 -2.22 -1.07
N GLU A 250 12.36 -2.11 -2.27
CA GLU A 250 12.95 -3.27 -2.96
C GLU A 250 14.13 -3.85 -2.18
N THR A 251 15.02 -3.02 -1.65
CA THR A 251 16.14 -3.49 -0.81
C THR A 251 15.66 -4.12 0.49
N LEU A 252 14.60 -3.59 1.09
CA LEU A 252 14.00 -4.13 2.31
C LEU A 252 13.36 -5.50 2.03
N SER A 253 12.62 -5.64 0.94
CA SER A 253 12.05 -6.93 0.51
C SER A 253 13.14 -7.97 0.28
N LYS A 254 14.23 -7.62 -0.44
CA LYS A 254 15.38 -8.51 -0.64
C LYS A 254 16.04 -8.94 0.68
N SER A 255 16.23 -7.99 1.60
CA SER A 255 16.79 -8.27 2.93
C SER A 255 15.88 -9.18 3.75
N MET A 256 14.55 -8.98 3.70
CA MET A 256 13.57 -9.82 4.38
C MET A 256 13.57 -11.25 3.82
N SER A 257 13.60 -11.41 2.50
CA SER A 257 13.71 -12.73 1.86
C SER A 257 15.02 -13.43 2.26
N SER A 258 16.14 -12.71 2.29
CA SER A 258 17.41 -13.28 2.76
C SER A 258 17.36 -13.66 4.25
N GLN A 259 16.66 -12.88 5.08
CA GLN A 259 16.50 -13.19 6.50
C GLN A 259 15.65 -14.45 6.71
N LEU A 260 14.60 -14.64 5.92
CA LEU A 260 13.79 -15.86 5.96
C LEU A 260 14.61 -17.07 5.54
N ALA A 261 15.38 -16.97 4.45
CA ALA A 261 16.28 -18.04 4.03
C ALA A 261 17.33 -18.39 5.09
N LEU A 262 17.86 -17.41 5.82
CA LEU A 262 18.77 -17.66 6.95
C LEU A 262 18.06 -18.40 8.09
N ARG A 263 16.82 -18.04 8.44
CA ARG A 263 16.04 -18.77 9.46
C ARG A 263 15.79 -20.22 9.07
N GLU A 264 15.44 -20.49 7.81
CA GLU A 264 15.29 -21.86 7.32
C GLU A 264 16.58 -22.67 7.45
N LYS A 265 17.75 -22.03 7.23
CA LYS A 265 19.05 -22.67 7.41
C LYS A 265 19.38 -22.91 8.88
N ASP A 266 19.04 -21.98 9.77
CA ASP A 266 19.21 -22.16 11.21
C ASP A 266 18.31 -23.28 11.76
N GLU A 267 17.08 -23.41 11.25
CA GLU A 267 16.18 -24.53 11.58
C GLU A 267 16.77 -25.87 11.11
N GLN A 268 17.28 -25.95 9.88
CA GLN A 268 17.99 -27.13 9.38
C GLN A 268 19.20 -27.51 10.24
N ILE A 269 19.98 -26.52 10.70
CA ILE A 269 21.12 -26.75 11.60
C ILE A 269 20.63 -27.30 12.94
N ASN A 270 19.56 -26.75 13.51
CA ASN A 270 18.99 -27.22 14.78
C ASN A 270 18.49 -28.67 14.67
N ASP A 271 17.83 -29.03 13.58
CA ASP A 271 17.37 -30.40 13.34
C ASP A 271 18.54 -31.38 13.24
N LEU A 272 19.57 -31.05 12.47
CA LEU A 272 20.79 -31.86 12.37
C LEU A 272 21.52 -31.97 13.72
N MET A 273 21.57 -30.89 14.49
CA MET A 273 22.14 -30.93 15.84
C MET A 273 21.36 -31.84 16.78
N ASN A 274 20.02 -31.86 16.68
CA ASN A 274 19.19 -32.77 17.46
C ASN A 274 19.39 -34.22 17.02
N GLU A 275 19.49 -34.49 15.72
CA GLU A 275 19.83 -35.81 15.19
C GLU A 275 21.18 -36.30 15.71
N ILE A 276 22.22 -35.45 15.65
CA ILE A 276 23.55 -35.76 16.20
C ILE A 276 23.46 -36.11 17.69
N LYS A 277 22.68 -35.37 18.50
CA LYS A 277 22.50 -35.68 19.92
C LYS A 277 21.84 -37.04 20.13
N ILE A 278 20.79 -37.36 19.37
CA ILE A 278 20.10 -38.66 19.43
C ILE A 278 21.07 -39.79 19.05
N LEU A 279 21.84 -39.62 17.96
CA LEU A 279 22.84 -40.59 17.53
C LEU A 279 23.95 -40.78 18.57
N GLN A 280 24.41 -39.71 19.21
CA GLN A 280 25.37 -39.77 20.32
C GLN A 280 24.79 -40.55 21.51
N GLN A 281 23.54 -40.30 21.88
CA GLN A 281 22.85 -41.03 22.95
C GLN A 281 22.75 -42.53 22.63
N ASN A 282 22.29 -42.88 21.43
CA ASN A 282 22.15 -44.27 20.99
C ASN A 282 23.52 -44.98 20.94
N ASN A 283 24.58 -44.30 20.50
CA ASN A 283 25.92 -44.86 20.50
C ASN A 283 26.45 -45.11 21.92
N ASN A 284 26.20 -44.18 22.85
CA ASN A 284 26.55 -44.36 24.26
C ASN A 284 25.79 -45.55 24.89
N GLU A 285 24.50 -45.71 24.57
CA GLU A 285 23.70 -46.86 25.00
C GLU A 285 24.24 -48.16 24.42
N LEU A 286 24.60 -48.19 23.13
CA LEU A 286 25.20 -49.34 22.49
C LEU A 286 26.53 -49.75 23.14
N ILE A 287 27.40 -48.78 23.46
CA ILE A 287 28.65 -49.02 24.19
C ILE A 287 28.36 -49.62 25.58
N SER A 288 27.37 -49.09 26.29
CA SER A 288 26.94 -49.64 27.59
C SER A 288 26.43 -51.07 27.48
N LEU A 289 25.60 -51.37 26.47
CA LEU A 289 25.07 -52.71 26.21
C LEU A 289 26.19 -53.68 25.80
N SER A 290 27.12 -53.25 24.96
CA SER A 290 28.29 -54.05 24.56
C SER A 290 29.17 -54.40 25.76
N THR A 291 29.36 -53.46 26.69
CA THR A 291 30.11 -53.69 27.93
C THR A 291 29.41 -54.73 28.80
N LYS A 292 28.10 -54.58 29.01
CA LYS A 292 27.29 -55.54 29.78
C LYS A 292 27.21 -56.92 29.13
N ASN A 293 27.15 -56.98 27.79
CA ASN A 293 27.20 -58.24 27.06
C ASN A 293 28.54 -58.94 27.26
N SER A 294 29.65 -58.20 27.26
CA SER A 294 30.98 -58.75 27.52
C SER A 294 31.08 -59.35 28.94
N GLU A 295 30.48 -58.70 29.94
CA GLU A 295 30.39 -59.25 31.30
C GLU A 295 29.60 -60.56 31.36
N VAL A 296 28.45 -60.62 30.68
CA VAL A 296 27.61 -61.82 30.58
C VAL A 296 28.34 -62.95 29.82
N GLU A 297 29.13 -62.64 28.81
CA GLU A 297 29.97 -63.62 28.11
C GLU A 297 31.05 -64.22 29.04
N LEU A 298 31.69 -63.39 29.87
CA LEU A 298 32.65 -63.85 30.88
C LEU A 298 31.98 -64.74 31.94
N GLU A 299 30.81 -64.34 32.44
CA GLU A 299 30.03 -65.17 33.38
C GLU A 299 29.63 -66.50 32.74
N ASN A 300 29.17 -66.49 31.49
CA ASN A 300 28.84 -67.71 30.75
C ASN A 300 30.06 -68.62 30.54
N MET A 301 31.24 -68.05 30.27
CA MET A 301 32.49 -68.82 30.21
C MET A 301 32.81 -69.47 31.56
N GLU A 302 32.66 -68.75 32.66
CA GLU A 302 32.90 -69.29 34.01
C GLU A 302 31.89 -70.39 34.37
N LEU A 303 30.60 -70.21 34.05
CA LEU A 303 29.57 -71.22 34.25
C LEU A 303 29.84 -72.48 33.42
N ARG A 304 30.24 -72.33 32.15
CA ARG A 304 30.64 -73.47 31.30
C ARG A 304 31.84 -74.22 31.90
N LYS A 305 32.82 -73.49 32.43
CA LYS A 305 33.97 -74.09 33.12
C LYS A 305 33.53 -74.89 34.35
N LYS A 306 32.69 -74.32 35.22
CA LYS A 306 32.13 -74.99 36.40
C LYS A 306 31.33 -76.25 36.03
N ILE A 307 30.52 -76.19 34.98
CA ILE A 307 29.77 -77.36 34.47
C ILE A 307 30.74 -78.45 34.00
N SER A 308 31.80 -78.09 33.28
CA SER A 308 32.82 -79.06 32.83
C SER A 308 33.55 -79.70 34.02
N GLU A 309 33.92 -78.92 35.04
CA GLU A 309 34.53 -79.42 36.29
C GLU A 309 33.59 -80.41 37.00
N GLN A 310 32.32 -80.05 37.17
CA GLN A 310 31.31 -80.94 37.76
C GLN A 310 31.07 -82.21 36.94
N GLN A 311 31.15 -82.15 35.60
CA GLN A 311 31.05 -83.33 34.74
C GLN A 311 32.22 -84.28 34.96
N VAL A 312 33.44 -83.76 35.11
CA VAL A 312 34.64 -84.54 35.43
C VAL A 312 34.49 -85.20 36.80
N ASP A 313 34.07 -84.45 37.82
CA ASP A 313 33.85 -84.99 39.17
C ASP A 313 32.78 -86.09 39.17
N ASN A 314 31.67 -85.88 38.46
CA ASN A 314 30.63 -86.91 38.30
C ASN A 314 31.15 -88.15 37.57
N HIS A 315 31.98 -87.99 36.55
CA HIS A 315 32.60 -89.11 35.86
C HIS A 315 33.53 -89.90 36.79
N ASN A 316 34.37 -89.20 37.56
CA ASN A 316 35.25 -89.79 38.56
C ASN A 316 34.45 -90.56 39.61
N LEU A 317 33.37 -89.96 40.13
CA LEU A 317 32.50 -90.59 41.13
C LEU A 317 31.78 -91.82 40.57
N ARG A 318 31.29 -91.77 39.32
CA ARG A 318 30.72 -92.93 38.62
C ARG A 318 31.74 -94.05 38.42
N SER A 319 32.99 -93.70 38.09
CA SER A 319 34.08 -94.68 37.96
C SER A 319 34.40 -95.34 39.31
N ALA A 320 34.52 -94.55 40.38
CA ALA A 320 34.74 -95.04 41.73
C ALA A 320 33.58 -95.96 42.18
N PHE A 321 32.33 -95.55 41.96
CA PHE A 321 31.16 -96.38 42.24
C PHE A 321 31.18 -97.70 41.47
N LYS A 322 31.53 -97.69 40.17
CA LYS A 322 31.64 -98.90 39.36
C LYS A 322 32.75 -99.83 39.89
N ASN A 323 33.88 -99.28 40.32
CA ASN A 323 34.97 -100.05 40.93
C ASN A 323 34.53 -100.70 42.25
N GLU A 324 33.87 -99.95 43.14
CA GLU A 324 33.30 -100.49 44.37
C GLU A 324 32.24 -101.55 44.08
N GLN A 325 31.38 -101.35 43.09
CA GLN A 325 30.39 -102.34 42.66
C GLN A 325 31.06 -103.64 42.19
N THR A 326 32.16 -103.57 41.44
CA THR A 326 32.94 -104.75 41.05
C THR A 326 33.58 -105.46 42.24
N ASN A 327 34.10 -104.70 43.22
CA ASN A 327 34.62 -105.26 44.48
C ASN A 327 33.54 -105.97 45.28
N ILE A 328 32.36 -105.36 45.42
CA ILE A 328 31.20 -105.96 46.11
C ILE A 328 30.80 -107.26 45.43
N THR A 329 30.68 -107.29 44.10
CA THR A 329 30.34 -108.53 43.37
C THR A 329 31.41 -109.61 43.53
N ALA A 330 32.70 -109.24 43.54
CA ALA A 330 33.79 -110.17 43.83
C ALA A 330 33.69 -110.74 45.26
N LEU A 331 33.43 -109.88 46.27
CA LEU A 331 33.21 -110.30 47.65
C LEU A 331 31.98 -111.20 47.80
N GLN A 332 30.87 -110.88 47.12
CA GLN A 332 29.68 -111.73 47.07
C GLN A 332 29.99 -113.10 46.45
N ALA A 333 30.81 -113.16 45.39
CA ALA A 333 31.26 -114.41 44.78
C ALA A 333 32.13 -115.25 45.72
N VAL A 334 33.05 -114.63 46.46
CA VAL A 334 33.86 -115.30 47.48
C VAL A 334 32.98 -115.80 48.62
N ASN A 335 32.04 -114.98 49.11
CA ASN A 335 31.16 -115.36 50.21
C ASN A 335 30.21 -116.51 49.83
N THR A 336 29.69 -116.51 48.60
CA THR A 336 28.90 -117.65 48.08
C THR A 336 29.75 -118.91 47.89
N GLN A 337 31.03 -118.78 47.50
CA GLN A 337 31.98 -119.90 47.47
C GLN A 337 32.26 -120.45 48.88
N LEU A 338 32.45 -119.58 49.86
CA LEU A 338 32.65 -119.96 51.25
C LEU A 338 31.41 -120.65 51.83
N SER A 339 30.22 -120.10 51.56
CA SER A 339 28.94 -120.71 51.95
C SER A 339 28.75 -122.09 51.34
N ARG A 340 29.13 -122.28 50.06
CA ARG A 340 29.15 -123.61 49.43
C ARG A 340 30.08 -124.58 50.14
N LYS A 341 31.33 -124.17 50.43
CA LYS A 341 32.27 -124.99 51.20
C LYS A 341 31.76 -125.32 52.61
N LEU A 342 31.15 -124.37 53.30
CA LEU A 342 30.53 -124.62 54.61
C LEU A 342 29.38 -125.62 54.51
N HIS A 343 28.54 -125.53 53.48
CA HIS A 343 27.49 -126.51 53.26
C HIS A 343 28.06 -127.90 52.90
N GLU A 344 29.13 -127.96 52.10
CA GLU A 344 29.86 -129.20 51.82
C GLU A 344 30.41 -129.83 53.11
N LEU A 345 31.09 -129.05 53.95
CA LEU A 345 31.58 -129.50 55.26
C LEU A 345 30.43 -129.92 56.19
N GLN A 346 29.32 -129.19 56.22
CA GLN A 346 28.14 -129.59 56.97
C GLN A 346 27.57 -130.92 56.44
N LYS A 347 27.51 -131.10 55.13
CA LYS A 347 27.06 -132.35 54.51
C LYS A 347 28.02 -133.50 54.84
N GLU A 348 29.32 -133.28 54.83
CA GLU A 348 30.31 -134.26 55.27
C GLU A 348 30.11 -134.62 56.75
N MET A 349 29.93 -133.63 57.62
CA MET A 349 29.64 -133.82 59.04
C MET A 349 28.33 -134.59 59.26
N ASP A 350 27.27 -134.27 58.53
CA ASP A 350 25.99 -134.98 58.57
C ASP A 350 26.15 -136.41 58.06
N THR A 351 26.96 -136.62 57.01
CA THR A 351 27.26 -137.95 56.46
C THR A 351 28.04 -138.77 57.49
N MET A 352 29.04 -138.18 58.15
CA MET A 352 29.76 -138.80 59.26
C MET A 352 28.85 -139.05 60.46
N THR A 353 27.91 -138.15 60.75
CA THR A 353 26.92 -138.31 61.84
C THR A 353 25.93 -139.43 61.54
N ILE A 354 25.49 -139.56 60.28
CA ILE A 354 24.67 -140.68 59.80
C ILE A 354 25.49 -141.97 59.81
N GLN A 355 26.76 -141.95 59.43
CA GLN A 355 27.65 -143.10 59.53
C GLN A 355 27.81 -143.52 61.00
N LEU A 356 28.07 -142.59 61.93
CA LEU A 356 28.11 -142.84 63.38
C LEU A 356 26.79 -143.45 63.89
N LYS A 357 25.64 -142.88 63.49
CA LYS A 357 24.31 -143.43 63.82
C LYS A 357 24.09 -144.81 63.19
N SER A 358 24.59 -145.07 61.99
CA SER A 358 24.51 -146.38 61.33
C SER A 358 25.44 -147.42 61.94
N PHE A 359 26.55 -146.99 62.56
CA PHE A 359 27.41 -147.82 63.41
C PHE A 359 26.77 -148.07 64.78
N GLN A 360 26.00 -147.12 65.32
CA GLN A 360 25.25 -147.31 66.57
C GLN A 360 23.97 -148.17 66.40
N ASN A 361 23.36 -148.21 65.21
CA ASN A 361 22.09 -148.93 64.98
C ASN A 361 22.23 -150.42 64.61
N LYS A 362 23.36 -151.07 64.94
CA LYS A 362 23.50 -152.55 64.95
C LYS A 362 23.40 -153.18 66.34
N THR A 363 23.05 -152.40 67.36
CA THR A 363 22.72 -152.91 68.70
C THR A 363 21.58 -152.10 69.32
N GLU A 364 20.46 -152.81 69.53
CA GLU A 364 19.40 -152.58 70.51
C GLU A 364 18.31 -151.49 70.29
N LYS A 365 17.06 -151.94 70.50
CA LYS A 365 15.82 -151.17 70.81
C LYS A 365 15.85 -150.71 72.30
N PRO A 366 14.88 -149.95 72.87
CA PRO A 366 13.86 -149.00 72.36
C PRO A 366 13.91 -147.65 73.16
N GLU A 367 12.81 -146.88 73.12
CA GLU A 367 12.31 -145.93 74.15
C GLU A 367 12.37 -144.40 73.97
N LYS A 368 11.25 -143.81 74.42
CA LYS A 368 10.83 -142.41 74.41
C LYS A 368 11.50 -141.62 75.53
N SER A 369 11.67 -140.31 75.35
CA SER A 369 11.42 -139.32 76.41
C SER A 369 11.50 -137.87 75.90
N ASP A 370 10.71 -137.06 76.57
CA ASP A 370 10.28 -135.69 76.29
C ASP A 370 11.28 -134.58 76.65
N GLU A 371 10.90 -133.37 76.21
CA GLU A 371 11.03 -132.08 76.94
C GLU A 371 12.36 -131.30 76.92
N ARG A 372 12.42 -130.21 76.13
CA ARG A 372 12.29 -128.79 76.56
C ARG A 372 13.03 -127.77 75.69
N LYS A 373 12.24 -126.78 75.24
CA LYS A 373 12.47 -125.31 75.24
C LYS A 373 13.83 -124.76 74.78
N LEU A 374 13.80 -123.88 73.75
CA LEU A 374 14.01 -122.43 73.90
C LEU A 374 13.86 -121.70 72.54
N VAL A 375 13.18 -120.56 72.61
CA VAL A 375 12.95 -119.52 71.59
C VAL A 375 14.28 -118.75 71.37
N PRO A 376 14.49 -118.00 70.26
CA PRO A 376 14.03 -116.60 70.25
C PRO A 376 13.37 -116.14 68.93
N LYS A 377 12.44 -115.19 69.13
CA LYS A 377 11.89 -114.24 68.17
C LYS A 377 13.01 -113.40 67.52
N PHE A 378 12.81 -112.88 66.32
CA PHE A 378 12.51 -111.45 66.09
C PHE A 378 12.46 -111.13 64.57
N ASP A 379 11.39 -110.40 64.22
CA ASP A 379 11.15 -109.46 63.13
C ASP A 379 11.30 -109.86 61.64
N LYS A 380 10.12 -110.06 61.03
CA LYS A 380 9.87 -109.69 59.63
C LYS A 380 8.95 -108.47 59.63
N THR A 381 9.48 -107.33 59.21
CA THR A 381 8.73 -106.14 58.80
C THR A 381 9.31 -105.59 57.49
N THR A 382 8.61 -105.91 56.41
CA THR A 382 7.96 -104.98 55.47
C THR A 382 8.76 -103.85 54.76
N ILE A 383 8.41 -103.68 53.45
CA ILE A 383 8.46 -102.47 52.58
C ILE A 383 9.81 -102.31 51.81
N THR A 384 9.95 -102.29 50.47
CA THR A 384 9.07 -101.80 49.38
C THR A 384 9.46 -102.37 47.98
N SER A 385 8.45 -102.52 47.12
CA SER A 385 8.45 -102.46 45.63
C SER A 385 9.08 -103.55 44.73
N PRO A 386 8.24 -104.35 44.05
CA PRO A 386 8.40 -104.80 42.65
C PRO A 386 7.61 -103.84 41.70
N ARG A 387 7.71 -103.76 40.37
CA ARG A 387 8.44 -104.44 39.28
C ARG A 387 8.02 -103.74 37.96
N ASN A 388 8.91 -103.80 36.96
CA ASN A 388 8.74 -103.49 35.53
C ASN A 388 7.37 -103.97 34.95
N HIS A 389 6.74 -103.39 33.91
CA HIS A 389 7.18 -103.14 32.53
C HIS A 389 6.08 -102.36 31.75
N ARG A 390 6.52 -101.52 30.79
CA ARG A 390 6.04 -101.37 29.38
C ARG A 390 4.53 -101.13 29.08
N GLY A 391 4.24 -100.01 28.41
CA GLY A 391 3.14 -99.84 27.43
C GLY A 391 2.13 -98.72 27.73
N SER A 392 1.98 -97.77 26.79
CA SER A 392 1.02 -96.65 26.65
C SER A 392 -0.48 -97.07 26.68
N PRO A 393 -1.54 -96.21 26.46
CA PRO A 393 -1.63 -94.76 26.11
C PRO A 393 -2.78 -93.95 26.84
N ASP A 394 -3.06 -92.72 26.35
CA ASP A 394 -4.18 -91.76 26.62
C ASP A 394 -4.19 -90.99 27.97
N GLU A 395 -4.52 -89.70 28.12
CA GLU A 395 -5.28 -88.70 27.34
C GLU A 395 -5.05 -87.26 27.91
N SER A 396 -5.02 -86.21 27.06
CA SER A 396 -5.37 -84.77 27.30
C SER A 396 -4.65 -83.94 28.42
N ASN A 397 -4.35 -82.64 28.36
CA ASN A 397 -4.65 -81.52 27.46
C ASN A 397 -3.70 -80.32 27.78
N TYR A 398 -3.69 -79.31 26.90
CA TYR A 398 -3.04 -77.98 26.92
C TYR A 398 -1.71 -77.79 26.14
N SER A 399 -1.89 -77.75 24.80
CA SER A 399 -1.62 -76.60 23.91
C SER A 399 -0.29 -75.85 23.98
N THR A 400 0.60 -76.12 23.03
CA THR A 400 1.23 -75.07 22.19
C THR A 400 1.64 -75.69 20.85
N LYS A 401 0.99 -75.30 19.74
CA LYS A 401 1.34 -75.71 18.37
C LYS A 401 2.02 -74.55 17.65
N ASN A 402 3.23 -74.82 17.16
CA ASN A 402 3.80 -74.13 16.01
C ASN A 402 3.26 -74.78 14.73
N HIS A 403 2.94 -73.97 13.72
CA HIS A 403 3.06 -74.37 12.31
C HIS A 403 3.49 -73.19 11.45
N GLU A 404 4.51 -73.45 10.64
CA GLU A 404 4.89 -72.69 9.47
C GLU A 404 3.88 -72.82 8.31
N LYS A 405 3.70 -71.69 7.62
CA LYS A 405 3.66 -71.45 6.15
C LYS A 405 2.38 -71.60 5.31
N LYS A 406 2.28 -70.59 4.41
CA LYS A 406 1.48 -70.35 3.20
C LYS A 406 0.03 -69.90 3.44
N VAL A 407 -0.49 -68.86 2.78
CA VAL A 407 -0.79 -68.77 1.33
C VAL A 407 -0.80 -67.32 0.80
N GLU A 408 -0.52 -67.20 -0.49
CA GLU A 408 -0.55 -66.04 -1.40
C GLU A 408 -1.97 -65.51 -1.75
N THR A 409 -1.98 -64.49 -2.62
CA THR A 409 -3.06 -63.94 -3.49
C THR A 409 -3.93 -62.85 -2.84
N ALA A 410 -4.16 -61.68 -3.45
CA ALA A 410 -4.29 -61.37 -4.87
C ALA A 410 -4.22 -59.84 -5.14
N VAL A 411 -3.66 -59.43 -6.31
CA VAL A 411 -4.30 -58.58 -7.35
C VAL A 411 -4.47 -57.07 -7.00
N GLN A 412 -4.23 -56.06 -7.85
CA GLN A 412 -3.82 -55.85 -9.24
C GLN A 412 -3.52 -54.33 -9.40
N THR A 413 -2.69 -53.98 -10.38
CA THR A 413 -2.70 -52.78 -11.26
C THR A 413 -3.39 -51.48 -10.82
N GLU A 414 -2.69 -50.35 -10.93
CA GLU A 414 -2.88 -49.38 -12.04
C GLU A 414 -1.96 -48.16 -11.89
N SER A 415 -1.30 -47.82 -12.99
CA SER A 415 -0.76 -46.49 -13.26
C SER A 415 -1.89 -45.66 -13.85
N THR A 416 -2.16 -44.47 -13.29
CA THR A 416 -2.97 -43.47 -13.99
C THR A 416 -2.43 -42.07 -13.76
N GLU A 417 -2.31 -41.41 -14.89
CA GLU A 417 -1.76 -40.10 -15.21
C GLU A 417 -2.90 -39.05 -15.21
N ILE A 418 -2.56 -37.77 -14.94
CA ILE A 418 -3.22 -36.51 -15.44
C ILE A 418 -4.52 -36.05 -14.70
N PRO A 419 -4.96 -34.75 -14.67
CA PRO A 419 -4.39 -33.42 -15.05
C PRO A 419 -4.51 -32.27 -14.02
N ALA A 420 -3.70 -31.22 -14.28
CA ALA A 420 -3.95 -29.77 -14.23
C ALA A 420 -4.89 -29.12 -13.18
N GLU A 421 -4.35 -28.09 -12.49
CA GLU A 421 -5.01 -26.78 -12.50
C GLU A 421 -4.01 -25.62 -12.41
N LYS A 422 -4.11 -24.73 -13.41
CA LYS A 422 -3.38 -23.47 -13.54
C LYS A 422 -4.09 -22.42 -12.69
N PHE A 423 -3.36 -21.57 -11.98
CA PHE A 423 -3.75 -20.17 -11.85
C PHE A 423 -2.56 -19.27 -12.11
N CYS A 424 -2.61 -18.65 -13.29
CA CYS A 424 -1.68 -17.65 -13.78
C CYS A 424 -2.14 -16.26 -13.30
N SER A 425 -1.14 -15.43 -13.04
CA SER A 425 -1.29 -14.00 -12.78
C SER A 425 -1.75 -13.24 -14.03
N THR A 426 -2.51 -12.16 -13.79
CA THR A 426 -2.59 -10.86 -14.48
C THR A 426 -2.07 -10.73 -15.92
N GLU A 427 -2.92 -10.21 -16.83
CA GLU A 427 -2.61 -9.02 -17.65
C GLU A 427 -3.81 -8.45 -18.45
N ARG A 428 -3.55 -7.26 -19.02
CA ARG A 428 -4.38 -6.14 -19.49
C ARG A 428 -5.07 -6.26 -20.86
N LEU A 429 -6.13 -5.43 -21.04
CA LEU A 429 -6.64 -4.69 -22.24
C LEU A 429 -6.92 -5.52 -23.52
N ASN A 430 -8.02 -5.38 -24.27
CA ASN A 430 -8.60 -4.18 -24.87
C ASN A 430 -9.89 -4.53 -25.67
N ALA A 431 -10.77 -3.53 -25.83
CA ALA A 431 -11.73 -3.26 -26.91
C ALA A 431 -12.70 -4.35 -27.46
N GLN A 432 -14.01 -4.06 -27.36
CA GLN A 432 -14.87 -4.08 -28.55
C GLN A 432 -16.06 -3.11 -28.43
N GLU A 433 -16.20 -2.30 -29.48
CA GLU A 433 -17.32 -1.40 -29.81
C GLU A 433 -18.66 -2.15 -29.90
N GLU A 434 -19.73 -1.58 -29.37
CA GLU A 434 -21.05 -1.71 -30.00
C GLU A 434 -21.84 -0.41 -29.96
N VAL A 435 -22.31 -0.06 -31.15
CA VAL A 435 -23.13 1.07 -31.55
C VAL A 435 -24.61 0.75 -31.27
N LYS A 436 -25.31 1.64 -30.55
CA LYS A 436 -26.78 1.76 -30.69
C LYS A 436 -27.21 3.22 -30.76
N LYS A 437 -27.93 3.53 -31.84
CA LYS A 437 -28.49 4.84 -32.21
C LYS A 437 -29.92 5.02 -31.68
N SER A 438 -30.26 6.31 -31.50
CA SER A 438 -31.56 6.99 -31.69
C SER A 438 -32.60 7.00 -30.55
N PRO A 439 -33.57 7.94 -30.52
CA PRO A 439 -33.71 9.23 -31.24
C PRO A 439 -34.07 10.44 -30.36
N LEU A 440 -33.99 11.63 -30.99
CA LEU A 440 -34.43 12.96 -30.57
C LEU A 440 -35.79 13.02 -29.83
N LYS A 441 -35.90 14.00 -28.93
CA LYS A 441 -37.12 14.81 -28.80
C LYS A 441 -36.79 16.25 -28.45
N ASN A 442 -37.15 17.15 -29.36
CA ASN A 442 -37.18 18.59 -29.17
C ASN A 442 -38.30 18.97 -28.19
N GLN A 443 -38.03 19.93 -27.31
CA GLN A 443 -39.05 20.87 -26.85
C GLN A 443 -38.44 22.27 -26.89
N GLU A 444 -39.01 23.08 -27.78
CA GLU A 444 -38.95 24.54 -27.74
C GLU A 444 -39.81 25.02 -26.57
N GLU A 445 -39.27 25.87 -25.70
CA GLU A 445 -40.07 26.90 -25.03
C GLU A 445 -39.22 28.13 -24.67
N GLN A 446 -39.49 29.18 -25.44
CA GLN A 446 -39.54 30.62 -25.16
C GLN A 446 -38.74 31.22 -23.97
N VAL A 447 -37.78 32.07 -24.37
CA VAL A 447 -37.55 33.47 -23.92
C VAL A 447 -37.77 33.80 -22.44
N GLU A 448 -36.67 34.07 -21.73
CA GLU A 448 -36.57 35.29 -20.93
C GLU A 448 -35.09 35.71 -20.76
N THR A 449 -34.73 36.78 -21.46
CA THR A 449 -33.52 37.57 -21.21
C THR A 449 -33.60 38.19 -19.82
N MET A 450 -32.90 37.61 -18.83
CA MET A 450 -32.49 38.38 -17.65
C MET A 450 -31.01 38.73 -17.75
N VAL A 451 -30.79 40.01 -18.03
CA VAL A 451 -29.56 40.75 -17.81
C VAL A 451 -28.99 40.36 -16.44
N GLY A 452 -27.70 40.00 -16.42
CA GLY A 452 -26.97 39.68 -15.21
C GLY A 452 -27.04 40.83 -14.21
N ALA A 453 -27.85 40.66 -13.17
CA ALA A 453 -27.77 41.46 -11.97
C ALA A 453 -26.52 41.00 -11.19
N ASN A 454 -25.40 41.70 -11.42
CA ASN A 454 -24.25 41.60 -10.52
C ASN A 454 -24.68 42.17 -9.18
N LEU A 455 -25.03 41.29 -8.23
CA LEU A 455 -25.36 41.68 -6.87
C LEU A 455 -24.16 42.42 -6.27
N SER A 456 -24.41 43.63 -5.80
CA SER A 456 -23.37 44.43 -5.13
C SER A 456 -22.98 43.75 -3.82
N ARG A 457 -21.73 43.98 -3.39
CA ARG A 457 -21.20 43.48 -2.11
C ARG A 457 -22.14 43.74 -0.93
N ASP A 458 -22.85 44.87 -0.95
CA ASP A 458 -23.79 45.26 0.11
C ASP A 458 -25.12 44.48 0.05
N GLU A 459 -25.55 44.04 -1.12
CA GLU A 459 -26.73 43.17 -1.27
C GLU A 459 -26.42 41.74 -0.80
N ILE A 460 -25.21 41.26 -1.06
CA ILE A 460 -24.72 39.98 -0.54
C ILE A 460 -24.64 40.02 1.00
N LEU A 461 -24.14 41.12 1.58
CA LEU A 461 -24.07 41.30 3.03
C LEU A 461 -25.47 41.37 3.67
N LYS A 462 -26.43 42.04 3.04
CA LYS A 462 -27.82 42.07 3.51
C LYS A 462 -28.51 40.71 3.46
N LEU A 463 -28.26 39.91 2.42
CA LEU A 463 -28.80 38.56 2.31
C LEU A 463 -28.19 37.61 3.35
N LEU A 464 -26.90 37.77 3.67
CA LEU A 464 -26.25 37.03 4.74
C LEU A 464 -26.76 37.42 6.14
N ASP A 465 -27.11 38.69 6.34
CA ASP A 465 -27.70 39.17 7.59
C ASP A 465 -29.18 38.73 7.75
N GLN A 466 -29.94 38.69 6.65
CA GLN A 466 -31.29 38.10 6.61
C GLN A 466 -31.30 36.58 6.76
N ALA A 467 -30.21 35.89 6.43
CA ALA A 467 -30.05 34.45 6.56
C ALA A 467 -29.58 33.99 7.95
N GLN A 468 -29.65 34.84 8.97
CA GLN A 468 -29.42 34.43 10.36
C GLN A 468 -30.42 33.36 10.81
N ILE A 469 -30.04 32.09 10.62
CA ILE A 469 -30.58 30.96 11.36
C ILE A 469 -30.00 31.09 12.77
N ASN A 470 -30.88 31.38 13.73
CA ASN A 470 -30.58 31.31 15.17
C ASN A 470 -29.99 29.93 15.51
N VAL A 471 -28.67 29.84 15.66
CA VAL A 471 -28.01 28.74 16.38
C VAL A 471 -27.38 29.36 17.63
N PRO A 472 -27.87 29.02 18.84
CA PRO A 472 -27.32 29.56 20.07
C PRO A 472 -25.85 29.16 20.23
N LEU A 473 -25.02 30.13 20.59
CA LEU A 473 -23.63 29.92 20.99
C LEU A 473 -23.54 28.89 22.12
N GLU A 474 -22.91 27.76 21.85
CA GLU A 474 -22.77 26.60 22.73
C GLU A 474 -21.66 26.78 23.79
N SER A 475 -21.50 28.00 24.32
CA SER A 475 -20.56 28.31 25.41
C SER A 475 -21.13 28.01 26.81
N HIS A 476 -22.36 27.46 26.90
CA HIS A 476 -23.00 27.12 28.17
C HIS A 476 -22.92 25.63 28.57
N ASN A 477 -22.47 24.74 27.68
CA ASN A 477 -22.41 23.30 27.97
C ASN A 477 -21.08 22.84 28.63
N ALA A 478 -20.05 23.68 28.65
CA ALA A 478 -18.78 23.34 29.29
C ALA A 478 -18.86 23.34 30.85
N ALA A 479 -19.81 24.07 31.44
CA ALA A 479 -19.95 24.17 32.89
C ALA A 479 -20.77 23.03 33.53
N LYS A 480 -21.60 22.32 32.74
CA LYS A 480 -22.51 21.28 33.26
C LYS A 480 -21.86 19.89 33.37
N MET A 481 -20.72 19.69 32.72
CA MET A 481 -19.96 18.43 32.72
C MET A 481 -19.02 18.24 33.92
N ARG A 482 -18.91 19.23 34.83
CA ARG A 482 -18.04 19.13 36.03
C ARG A 482 -18.77 18.77 37.33
N GLN A 483 -20.06 18.44 37.30
CA GLN A 483 -20.86 18.18 38.52
C GLN A 483 -21.43 16.77 38.66
N PHE A 484 -20.96 15.79 37.90
CA PHE A 484 -21.38 14.39 38.07
C PHE A 484 -20.17 13.46 38.29
N GLU A 485 -19.40 13.73 39.35
CA GLU A 485 -18.50 12.75 39.96
C GLU A 485 -18.85 12.60 41.44
N THR A 486 -19.95 11.89 41.74
CA THR A 486 -20.10 11.19 43.03
C THR A 486 -21.25 10.19 42.99
N PHE A 487 -20.97 9.00 43.52
CA PHE A 487 -21.83 7.83 43.79
C PHE A 487 -21.81 6.64 42.79
N SER A 488 -21.32 5.54 43.36
CA SER A 488 -21.16 4.13 42.96
C SER A 488 -22.49 3.33 43.11
N PRO A 489 -22.58 1.98 43.07
CA PRO A 489 -22.03 0.92 42.19
C PRO A 489 -23.15 -0.01 41.63
N VAL A 490 -23.04 -0.57 40.41
CA VAL A 490 -23.69 -1.87 40.08
C VAL A 490 -22.85 -2.67 39.08
N HIS A 491 -22.70 -3.96 39.40
CA HIS A 491 -21.89 -5.00 38.77
C HIS A 491 -21.97 -5.13 37.25
N ARG A 492 -20.79 -5.21 36.61
CA ARG A 492 -20.53 -6.17 35.54
C ARG A 492 -19.17 -6.82 35.77
N GLN A 493 -19.23 -8.04 36.28
CA GLN A 493 -18.12 -8.95 36.49
C GLN A 493 -17.52 -9.31 35.11
N ARG A 494 -16.41 -8.66 34.75
CA ARG A 494 -15.48 -9.20 33.75
C ARG A 494 -14.43 -9.97 34.53
N GLN A 495 -14.34 -11.28 34.29
CA GLN A 495 -13.19 -12.08 34.71
C GLN A 495 -11.94 -11.48 34.06
N VAL A 496 -11.09 -10.87 34.87
CA VAL A 496 -9.74 -10.50 34.48
C VAL A 496 -8.87 -11.68 34.86
N VAL A 497 -8.46 -12.46 33.86
CA VAL A 497 -7.43 -13.48 34.05
C VAL A 497 -6.10 -12.73 34.19
N ALA A 498 -5.34 -13.01 35.25
CA ALA A 498 -4.04 -12.39 35.45
C ALA A 498 -3.09 -12.83 34.31
N LEU A 499 -2.23 -11.92 33.86
CA LEU A 499 -1.24 -12.18 32.80
C LEU A 499 -0.39 -13.43 33.10
N GLU A 500 -0.16 -13.70 34.38
CA GLU A 500 0.58 -14.86 34.87
C GLU A 500 -0.12 -16.18 34.52
N THR A 501 -1.45 -16.27 34.61
CA THR A 501 -2.22 -17.47 34.25
C THR A 501 -2.23 -17.72 32.74
N LEU A 502 -2.14 -16.65 31.94
CA LEU A 502 -2.14 -16.69 30.48
C LEU A 502 -0.75 -17.01 29.90
N LEU A 503 0.31 -16.66 30.62
CA LEU A 503 1.70 -16.88 30.23
C LEU A 503 2.29 -18.19 30.76
N PHE A 504 1.82 -18.70 31.91
CA PHE A 504 2.45 -19.85 32.56
C PHE A 504 1.54 -21.07 32.76
N GLY A 505 0.24 -20.97 32.48
CA GLY A 505 -0.73 -22.04 32.72
C GLY A 505 -0.93 -22.33 34.21
N ASP A 506 -2.09 -22.86 34.60
CA ASP A 506 -2.37 -23.18 36.00
C ASP A 506 -1.41 -24.27 36.51
N SER A 507 -0.38 -23.88 37.26
CA SER A 507 0.47 -24.80 38.00
C SER A 507 -0.25 -25.24 39.29
N GLY A 508 -1.34 -25.98 39.12
CA GLY A 508 -2.05 -26.68 40.18
C GLY A 508 -1.58 -28.13 40.30
N TYR A 509 -0.41 -28.35 40.90
CA TYR A 509 -0.03 -29.67 41.43
C TYR A 509 0.46 -29.51 42.88
N SER A 510 -0.45 -29.74 43.82
CA SER A 510 -0.22 -30.37 45.13
C SER A 510 -1.53 -30.97 45.62
#